data_AF-A0A0N0ZRY8-F1
#
_entry.id   AF-A0A0N0ZRY8-F1
#
_cell.length_a   1.000
_cell.length_b   1.000
_cell.length_c   1.000
_cell.angle_alpha   90.00
_cell.angle_beta   90.00
_cell.angle_gamma   90.00
#
_symmetry.space_group_name_H-M   'P 1'
#
loop_
_entity.id
_entity.type
_entity.pdbx_description
1 polymer ?
#
loop_
_entity_poly.entity_id
_entity_poly.type
_entity_poly.pdbx_seq_one_letter_code
_entity_poly.pdbx_strand_id
1 'polypeptide(L)'
;MEELKNRSLKGDTIAYERLQDIYFNNNYEEFLKYSHILSIKYNYKKAYYDTFEIVYISKGHNDNCIDYDLSCLKNNDRKIAVENLKKAIELRYEPAIETFCSYYNKNKMYPLPEIYDDKKIKLILVDYSCNKKE
;
A
#
# COMPACT_ATOMS: atom_id res chain seq x y z
N MET A 1 -23.22 10.56 1.27
CA MET A 1 -22.03 10.28 0.43
C MET A 1 -21.15 11.52 0.30
N GLU A 2 -21.66 12.62 -0.25
CA GLU A 2 -20.90 13.86 -0.49
C GLU A 2 -20.23 14.45 0.76
N GLU A 3 -20.90 14.37 1.90
CA GLU A 3 -20.32 14.80 3.19
C GLU A 3 -19.05 14.02 3.56
N LEU A 4 -19.07 12.69 3.40
CA LEU A 4 -17.92 11.83 3.68
C LEU A 4 -16.75 12.16 2.75
N LYS A 5 -17.05 12.38 1.45
CA LYS A 5 -16.07 12.82 0.45
C LYS A 5 -15.39 14.11 0.91
N ASN A 6 -16.17 15.13 1.23
CA ASN A 6 -15.65 16.44 1.64
C ASN A 6 -14.86 16.40 2.94
N ARG A 7 -15.27 15.59 3.92
CA ARG A 7 -14.53 15.41 5.18
C ARG A 7 -13.21 14.68 4.95
N SER A 8 -13.22 13.62 4.14
CA SER A 8 -11.99 12.89 3.78
C SER A 8 -11.00 13.81 3.05
N LEU A 9 -11.44 14.65 2.11
CA LEU A 9 -10.57 15.65 1.45
C LEU A 9 -9.93 16.64 2.44
N LYS A 10 -10.53 16.84 3.62
CA LYS A 10 -10.01 17.67 4.71
C LYS A 10 -9.16 16.89 5.74
N GLY A 11 -8.85 15.62 5.48
CA GLY A 11 -7.97 14.79 6.31
C GLY A 11 -8.70 14.00 7.41
N ASP A 12 -10.03 13.94 7.39
CA ASP A 12 -10.80 13.13 8.33
C ASP A 12 -10.62 11.63 8.02
N THR A 13 -9.84 10.94 8.84
CA THR A 13 -9.51 9.52 8.67
C THR A 13 -10.71 8.60 8.92
N ILE A 14 -11.65 8.99 9.78
CA ILE A 14 -12.89 8.24 10.02
C ILE A 14 -13.78 8.32 8.80
N ALA A 15 -13.92 9.51 8.21
CA ALA A 15 -14.65 9.68 6.96
C ALA A 15 -13.99 8.88 5.83
N TYR A 16 -12.66 8.87 5.77
CA TYR A 16 -11.91 8.08 4.80
C TYR A 16 -12.14 6.57 4.93
N GLU A 17 -12.08 6.02 6.14
CA GLU A 17 -12.32 4.59 6.37
C GLU A 17 -13.75 4.19 5.99
N ARG A 18 -14.74 5.03 6.30
CA ARG A 18 -16.12 4.81 5.83
C ARG A 18 -16.23 4.86 4.30
N LEU A 19 -15.44 5.71 3.63
CA LEU A 19 -15.40 5.71 2.16
C LEU A 19 -14.74 4.44 1.62
N GLN A 20 -13.70 3.92 2.29
CA GLN A 20 -13.08 2.67 1.90
C GLN A 20 -14.11 1.54 1.88
N ASP A 21 -14.86 1.34 2.97
CA ASP A 21 -15.88 0.28 3.08
C ASP A 21 -16.89 0.32 1.94
N ILE A 22 -17.23 1.52 1.47
CA ILE A 22 -18.19 1.74 0.39
C ILE A 22 -17.59 1.46 -0.98
N TYR A 23 -16.35 1.91 -1.20
CA TYR A 23 -15.72 1.90 -2.52
C TYR A 23 -14.89 0.66 -2.82
N PHE A 24 -14.35 -0.01 -1.80
CA PHE A 24 -13.38 -1.11 -1.99
C PHE A 24 -13.94 -2.27 -2.81
N ASN A 25 -15.27 -2.48 -2.79
CA ASN A 25 -15.91 -3.55 -3.55
C ASN A 25 -16.56 -3.08 -4.86
N ASN A 26 -16.63 -1.78 -5.13
CA ASN A 26 -17.49 -1.22 -6.18
C ASN A 26 -16.79 -0.25 -7.13
N ASN A 27 -15.80 0.52 -6.66
CA ASN A 27 -15.12 1.55 -7.46
C ASN A 27 -13.81 2.01 -6.79
N TYR A 28 -12.78 1.16 -6.84
CA TYR A 28 -11.45 1.46 -6.29
C TYR A 28 -10.78 2.67 -6.96
N GLU A 29 -11.07 2.93 -8.24
CA GLU A 29 -10.51 4.08 -8.97
C GLU A 29 -11.00 5.40 -8.39
N GLU A 30 -12.29 5.51 -8.03
CA GLU A 30 -12.78 6.71 -7.34
C GLU A 30 -12.16 6.86 -5.96
N PHE A 31 -11.87 5.75 -5.26
CA PHE A 31 -11.27 5.79 -3.93
C PHE A 31 -9.82 6.30 -3.96
N LEU A 32 -9.06 6.01 -5.03
CA LEU A 32 -7.66 6.38 -5.18
C LEU A 32 -7.39 7.86 -4.94
N LYS A 33 -8.30 8.76 -5.37
CA LYS A 33 -8.12 10.21 -5.19
C LYS A 33 -8.07 10.60 -3.70
N TYR A 34 -8.86 9.94 -2.86
CA TYR A 34 -8.85 10.21 -1.42
C TYR A 34 -7.62 9.62 -0.77
N SER A 35 -7.22 8.40 -1.15
CA SER A 35 -5.98 7.77 -0.67
C SER A 35 -4.76 8.63 -1.00
N HIS A 36 -4.68 9.17 -2.22
CA HIS A 36 -3.59 10.04 -2.63
C HIS A 36 -3.53 11.35 -1.81
N ILE A 37 -4.67 11.97 -1.55
CA ILE A 37 -4.72 13.20 -0.74
C ILE A 37 -4.34 12.91 0.72
N LEU A 38 -4.86 11.84 1.32
CA LEU A 38 -4.54 11.49 2.70
C LEU A 38 -3.07 11.06 2.88
N SER A 39 -2.52 10.31 1.92
CA SER A 39 -1.12 9.90 1.98
C SER A 39 -0.19 11.10 1.85
N ILE A 40 -0.34 11.93 0.81
CA ILE A 40 0.60 13.02 0.54
C ILE A 40 0.41 14.20 1.47
N LYS A 41 -0.83 14.67 1.66
CA LYS A 41 -1.08 15.94 2.38
C LYS A 41 -1.09 15.75 3.89
N TYR A 42 -1.60 14.61 4.36
CA TYR A 42 -1.81 14.36 5.79
C TYR A 42 -0.89 13.26 6.34
N ASN A 43 -0.01 12.69 5.51
CA ASN A 43 0.93 11.63 5.90
C ASN A 43 0.22 10.43 6.56
N TYR A 44 -1.01 10.11 6.11
CA TYR A 44 -1.79 9.04 6.71
C TYR A 44 -1.27 7.68 6.24
N LYS A 45 -0.68 6.93 7.18
CA LYS A 45 0.02 5.66 6.92
C LYS A 45 -0.83 4.61 6.18
N LYS A 46 -2.11 4.51 6.54
CA LYS A 46 -3.05 3.60 5.90
C LYS A 46 -3.32 3.98 4.45
N ALA A 47 -3.42 5.28 4.15
CA ALA A 47 -3.67 5.75 2.78
C ALA A 47 -2.50 5.49 1.82
N TYR A 48 -1.27 5.44 2.32
CA TYR A 48 -0.13 4.92 1.55
C TYR A 48 -0.34 3.44 1.20
N TYR A 49 -0.70 2.60 2.17
CA TYR A 49 -0.94 1.18 1.93
C TYR A 49 -2.14 0.94 1.00
N ASP A 50 -3.24 1.63 1.21
CA ASP A 50 -4.43 1.55 0.35
C ASP A 50 -4.10 1.97 -1.10
N THR A 51 -3.22 2.96 -1.30
CA THR A 51 -2.74 3.34 -2.65
C THR A 51 -1.99 2.18 -3.32
N PHE A 52 -1.13 1.48 -2.58
CA PHE A 52 -0.45 0.28 -3.05
C PHE A 52 -1.45 -0.81 -3.47
N GLU A 53 -2.44 -1.12 -2.62
CA GLU A 53 -3.45 -2.14 -2.90
C GLU A 53 -4.32 -1.78 -4.11
N ILE A 54 -4.76 -0.52 -4.21
CA ILE A 54 -5.57 -0.07 -5.35
C ILE A 54 -4.80 -0.16 -6.66
N VAL A 55 -3.52 0.23 -6.67
CA VAL A 55 -2.69 0.12 -7.90
C VAL A 55 -2.52 -1.34 -8.30
N TYR A 56 -2.25 -2.22 -7.32
CA TYR A 56 -2.15 -3.66 -7.55
C TYR A 56 -3.46 -4.24 -8.11
N ILE A 57 -4.61 -4.00 -7.45
CA ILE A 57 -5.92 -4.56 -7.84
C ILE A 57 -6.38 -3.99 -9.19
N SER A 58 -6.36 -2.67 -9.35
CA SER A 58 -6.95 -2.01 -10.54
C SER A 58 -6.15 -2.26 -11.82
N LYS A 59 -4.85 -2.52 -11.73
CA LYS A 59 -3.97 -2.73 -12.88
C LYS A 59 -3.53 -4.19 -13.04
N GLY A 60 -3.63 -5.01 -11.99
CA GLY A 60 -3.24 -6.41 -12.04
C GLY A 60 -4.34 -7.38 -12.51
N HIS A 61 -5.61 -7.03 -12.33
CA HIS A 61 -6.73 -7.92 -12.70
C HIS A 61 -6.87 -8.20 -14.21
N ASN A 62 -6.31 -7.36 -15.08
CA ASN A 62 -6.43 -7.54 -16.53
C ASN A 62 -5.35 -8.47 -17.12
N ASP A 63 -4.26 -8.74 -16.40
CA ASP A 63 -3.03 -9.31 -16.98
C ASP A 63 -2.60 -10.66 -16.36
N ASN A 64 -3.52 -11.42 -15.74
CA ASN A 64 -3.22 -12.68 -15.02
C ASN A 64 -2.19 -12.51 -13.88
N CYS A 65 -2.17 -11.37 -13.19
CA CYS A 65 -1.28 -11.18 -12.06
C CYS A 65 -1.62 -12.19 -10.95
N ILE A 66 -0.59 -12.90 -10.50
CA ILE A 66 -0.66 -13.73 -9.30
C ILE A 66 -0.66 -12.80 -8.08
N ASP A 67 -1.37 -13.19 -7.02
CA ASP A 67 -1.45 -12.45 -5.76
C ASP A 67 -0.09 -11.91 -5.30
N TYR A 68 -0.01 -10.57 -5.25
CA TYR A 68 1.17 -9.81 -4.84
C TYR A 68 2.39 -9.95 -5.76
N ASP A 69 2.22 -10.36 -7.02
CA ASP A 69 3.25 -10.23 -8.04
C ASP A 69 3.17 -8.85 -8.71
N LEU A 70 4.17 -7.98 -8.46
CA LEU A 70 4.24 -6.66 -9.09
C LEU A 70 4.91 -6.67 -10.48
N SER A 71 5.39 -7.83 -10.96
CA SER A 71 6.11 -7.94 -12.23
C SER A 71 5.23 -7.69 -13.46
N CYS A 72 3.93 -7.91 -13.32
CA CYS A 72 2.94 -7.68 -14.36
C CYS A 72 2.54 -6.19 -14.49
N LEU A 73 2.84 -5.35 -13.50
CA LEU A 73 2.52 -3.93 -13.56
C LEU A 73 3.45 -3.20 -14.53
N LYS A 74 2.91 -2.21 -15.25
CA LYS A 74 3.72 -1.27 -16.04
C LYS A 74 4.72 -0.55 -15.13
N ASN A 75 5.89 -0.21 -15.66
CA ASN A 75 7.00 0.38 -14.89
C ASN A 75 6.58 1.55 -13.97
N ASN A 76 5.71 2.45 -14.44
CA ASN A 76 5.23 3.57 -13.62
C ASN A 76 4.30 3.12 -12.48
N ASP A 77 3.38 2.20 -12.75
CA ASP A 77 2.45 1.68 -11.75
C ASP A 77 3.20 0.87 -10.68
N ARG A 78 4.14 0.02 -11.10
CA ARG A 78 5.05 -0.70 -10.19
C ARG A 78 5.80 0.26 -9.28
N LYS A 79 6.35 1.35 -9.85
CA LYS A 79 7.07 2.36 -9.08
C LYS A 79 6.18 2.99 -8.02
N ILE A 80 4.97 3.40 -8.39
CA ILE A 80 3.99 3.99 -7.46
C ILE A 80 3.64 2.99 -6.35
N ALA A 81 3.36 1.74 -6.68
CA ALA A 81 3.04 0.69 -5.73
C ALA A 81 4.18 0.48 -4.71
N VAL A 82 5.42 0.31 -5.20
CA VAL A 82 6.61 0.10 -4.37
C VAL A 82 6.89 1.31 -3.47
N GLU A 83 6.81 2.53 -3.99
CA GLU A 83 7.04 3.76 -3.20
C GLU A 83 6.02 3.94 -2.09
N ASN A 84 4.74 3.64 -2.36
CA ASN A 84 3.67 3.73 -1.38
C ASN A 84 3.78 2.63 -0.31
N LEU A 85 4.07 1.39 -0.70
CA LEU A 85 4.34 0.30 0.25
C LEU A 85 5.51 0.65 1.16
N LYS A 86 6.62 1.15 0.57
CA LYS A 86 7.79 1.61 1.32
C LYS A 86 7.43 2.69 2.34
N LYS A 87 6.64 3.70 1.97
CA LYS A 87 6.23 4.74 2.92
C LYS A 87 5.31 4.23 4.02
N ALA A 88 4.39 3.32 3.73
CA ALA A 88 3.57 2.70 4.77
C ALA A 88 4.44 1.93 5.79
N ILE A 89 5.48 1.21 5.33
CA ILE A 89 6.45 0.54 6.19
C ILE A 89 7.27 1.54 7.01
N GLU A 90 7.77 2.62 6.38
CA GLU A 90 8.50 3.68 7.10
C GLU A 90 7.68 4.30 8.24
N LEU A 91 6.35 4.36 8.07
CA LEU A 91 5.40 4.86 9.06
C LEU A 91 4.90 3.77 10.03
N ARG A 92 5.52 2.59 10.02
CA ARG A 92 5.20 1.43 10.86
C ARG A 92 3.71 1.05 10.77
N TYR A 93 3.16 1.04 9.56
CA TYR A 93 1.84 0.48 9.32
C TYR A 93 1.92 -1.04 9.27
N GLU A 94 1.33 -1.71 10.25
CA GLU A 94 1.48 -3.16 10.44
C GLU A 94 1.04 -3.97 9.22
N PRO A 95 -0.12 -3.71 8.57
CA PRO A 95 -0.50 -4.46 7.37
C PRO A 95 0.52 -4.34 6.23
N ALA A 96 1.16 -3.18 6.07
CA ALA A 96 2.21 -3.01 5.07
C ALA A 96 3.46 -3.82 5.38
N ILE A 97 3.83 -3.90 6.66
CA ILE A 97 4.97 -4.70 7.12
C ILE A 97 4.67 -6.18 6.93
N GLU A 98 3.51 -6.65 7.35
CA GLU A 98 3.08 -8.05 7.21
C GLU A 98 3.05 -8.48 5.75
N THR A 99 2.46 -7.66 4.86
CA THR A 99 2.45 -7.89 3.41
C THR A 99 3.88 -7.96 2.86
N PHE A 100 4.76 -7.03 3.26
CA PHE A 100 6.16 -7.06 2.85
C PHE A 100 6.87 -8.33 3.31
N CYS A 101 6.73 -8.69 4.58
CA CYS A 101 7.36 -9.87 5.17
C CYS A 101 6.89 -11.16 4.53
N SER A 102 5.60 -11.24 4.18
CA SER A 102 4.98 -12.44 3.63
C SER A 102 5.35 -12.70 2.18
N TYR A 103 5.40 -11.65 1.35
CA TYR A 103 5.51 -11.80 -0.11
C TYR A 103 6.80 -11.27 -0.72
N TYR A 104 7.38 -10.21 -0.14
CA TYR A 104 8.37 -9.37 -0.81
C TYR A 104 9.76 -9.31 -0.16
N ASN A 105 9.96 -9.95 1.00
CA ASN A 105 11.27 -10.01 1.63
C ASN A 105 12.27 -10.87 0.82
N LYS A 106 13.57 -10.75 1.09
CA LYS A 106 14.70 -11.37 0.35
C LYS A 106 14.55 -12.88 0.06
N ASN A 107 13.91 -13.63 0.95
CA ASN A 107 13.73 -15.09 0.80
C ASN A 107 12.30 -15.48 0.40
N LYS A 108 11.48 -14.52 -0.04
CA LYS A 108 10.11 -14.75 -0.50
C LYS A 108 10.04 -14.85 -2.01
N MET A 109 8.84 -15.17 -2.51
CA MET A 109 8.59 -15.43 -3.92
C MET A 109 8.83 -14.21 -4.81
N TYR A 110 8.54 -13.00 -4.30
CA TYR A 110 8.62 -11.76 -5.07
C TYR A 110 9.57 -10.74 -4.41
N PRO A 111 10.87 -11.01 -4.26
CA PRO A 111 11.74 -10.13 -3.49
C PRO A 111 11.77 -8.69 -4.06
N LEU A 112 11.61 -7.68 -3.19
CA LEU A 112 11.70 -6.25 -3.52
C LEU A 112 12.97 -5.61 -2.92
N PRO A 113 14.12 -5.69 -3.62
CA PRO A 113 15.38 -5.09 -3.15
C PRO A 113 15.28 -3.60 -2.87
N GLU A 114 14.43 -2.88 -3.59
CA GLU A 114 14.23 -1.43 -3.41
C GLU A 114 13.72 -1.06 -2.00
N ILE A 115 13.12 -2.03 -1.30
CA ILE A 115 12.60 -1.87 0.05
C ILE A 115 13.53 -2.51 1.08
N TYR A 116 13.96 -3.79 0.92
CA TYR A 116 14.75 -4.45 1.97
C TYR A 116 16.21 -3.97 2.06
N ASP A 117 16.81 -3.48 0.97
CA ASP A 117 18.17 -2.93 1.00
C ASP A 117 18.20 -1.50 1.56
N ASP A 118 17.03 -0.88 1.78
CA ASP A 118 16.94 0.41 2.44
C ASP A 118 17.30 0.27 3.93
N LYS A 119 18.35 0.98 4.37
CA LYS A 119 18.86 0.93 5.75
C LYS A 119 17.79 1.30 6.79
N LYS A 120 16.92 2.27 6.50
CA LYS A 120 15.88 2.72 7.43
C LYS A 120 14.82 1.64 7.58
N ILE A 121 14.38 1.06 6.48
CA ILE A 121 13.41 -0.04 6.47
C ILE A 121 13.97 -1.27 7.17
N LYS A 122 15.24 -1.63 6.89
CA LYS A 122 15.88 -2.80 7.48
C LYS A 122 15.83 -2.80 9.00
N LEU A 123 16.00 -1.64 9.64
CA LEU A 123 15.88 -1.49 11.10
C LEU A 123 14.45 -1.79 11.57
N ILE A 124 13.44 -1.26 10.88
CA ILE A 124 12.02 -1.53 11.19
C ILE A 124 11.72 -3.02 11.05
N LEU A 125 12.18 -3.67 9.98
CA LEU A 125 11.87 -5.08 9.72
C LEU A 125 12.54 -6.06 10.72
N VAL A 126 13.64 -5.66 11.36
CA VAL A 126 14.24 -6.42 12.46
C VAL A 126 13.31 -6.45 13.67
N ASP A 127 12.70 -5.32 14.03
CA ASP A 127 11.74 -5.23 15.13
C ASP A 127 10.54 -6.18 14.93
N TYR A 128 10.10 -6.34 13.67
CA TYR A 128 8.95 -7.16 13.30
C TYR A 128 9.29 -8.63 12.97
N SER A 129 10.50 -9.10 13.29
CA SER A 129 10.90 -10.51 13.05
C SER A 129 10.70 -11.00 11.60
N CYS A 130 10.69 -10.09 10.63
CA CYS A 130 10.49 -10.35 9.19
C CYS A 130 11.51 -11.37 8.61
N ASN A 131 12.60 -11.61 9.34
CA ASN A 131 13.72 -12.47 9.00
C ASN A 131 13.75 -13.80 9.78
N LYS A 132 12.78 -14.08 10.66
CA LYS A 132 12.69 -15.40 11.28
C LYS A 132 12.24 -16.40 10.22
N LYS A 133 13.13 -17.31 9.84
CA LYS A 133 12.73 -18.56 9.18
C LYS A 133 11.91 -19.33 10.22
N GLU A 134 10.66 -19.60 9.91
CA GLU A 134 9.93 -20.70 10.55
C GLU A 134 10.61 -22.04 10.26
#